data_AF-A0AA88Y385-F1
#
_entry.id   AF-A0AA88Y385-F1
#
_cell.length_a   1.000
_cell.length_b   1.000
_cell.length_c   1.000
_cell.angle_alpha   90.00
_cell.angle_beta   90.00
_cell.angle_gamma   90.00
#
_symmetry.space_group_name_H-M   'P 1'
#
loop_
_entity.id
_entity.type
_entity.pdbx_description
1 polymer ?
#
loop_
_entity_poly.entity_id
_entity_poly.type
_entity_poly.pdbx_seq_one_letter_code
_entity_poly.pdbx_strand_id
1 'polypeptide(L)' 'MEPSPPVNVKCPVNSKDRSLEITWDAPDHPNGIIQYYKVYVYYGNGATKEVNPTTGPVTTFNVQNLTPGICLII' A
#
# COMPACT_ATOMS: atom_id res chain seq x y z
N MET A 1 -18.91 -11.15 -6.14
CA MET A 1 -18.10 -10.41 -7.12
C MET A 1 -17.05 -9.66 -6.34
N GLU A 2 -15.77 -9.80 -6.70
CA GLU A 2 -14.66 -9.13 -6.01
C GLU A 2 -14.52 -7.69 -6.55
N PRO A 3 -14.23 -6.66 -5.72
CA PRO A 3 -13.94 -5.33 -6.24
C PRO A 3 -12.71 -5.35 -7.15
N SER A 4 -12.66 -4.43 -8.13
CA SER A 4 -11.46 -4.24 -8.93
C SER A 4 -10.27 -3.79 -8.05
N PRO A 5 -9.01 -4.02 -8.46
CA PRO A 5 -7.85 -3.51 -7.73
C PRO A 5 -7.81 -1.97 -7.75
N PRO A 6 -7.14 -1.33 -6.77
CA PRO A 6 -6.88 0.10 -6.80
C PRO A 6 -5.97 0.47 -7.98
N VAL A 7 -6.12 1.69 -8.50
CA VAL A 7 -5.38 2.17 -9.67
C VAL A 7 -4.35 3.24 -9.27
N ASN A 8 -3.43 3.58 -10.18
CA ASN A 8 -2.42 4.64 -9.97
C ASN A 8 -1.60 4.52 -8.68
N VAL A 9 -1.27 3.30 -8.27
CA VAL A 9 -0.44 3.04 -7.08
C VAL A 9 0.95 3.65 -7.27
N LYS A 10 1.37 4.54 -6.36
CA LYS A 10 2.70 5.16 -6.32
C LYS A 10 3.39 4.84 -5.00
N CYS A 11 4.61 4.30 -5.09
CA CYS A 11 5.56 4.11 -3.98
C CYS A 11 6.87 4.81 -4.35
N PRO A 12 7.06 6.12 -4.08
CA PRO A 12 8.36 6.76 -4.23
C PRO A 12 9.32 6.17 -3.18
N VAL A 13 10.17 5.24 -3.61
CA VAL A 13 11.19 4.62 -2.78
C VAL A 13 12.55 5.25 -2.98
N ASN A 14 13.21 5.68 -1.91
CA ASN A 14 14.65 5.81 -1.86
C ASN A 14 15.27 4.71 -1.00
N SER A 15 16.49 4.33 -1.37
CA SER A 15 17.27 3.29 -0.67
C SER A 15 17.64 3.61 0.77
N LYS A 16 17.41 4.85 1.24
CA LYS A 16 17.66 5.31 2.62
C LYS A 16 16.39 5.59 3.41
N ASP A 17 15.21 5.46 2.79
CA ASP A 17 13.96 5.84 3.42
C ASP A 17 13.61 4.87 4.55
N ARG A 18 13.33 5.46 5.72
CA ARG A 18 12.81 4.74 6.90
C ARG A 18 11.28 4.79 6.97
N SER A 19 10.67 5.55 6.06
CA SER A 19 9.23 5.66 5.87
C SER A 19 8.90 5.84 4.40
N LEU A 20 7.80 5.24 3.94
CA LEU A 20 7.30 5.38 2.58
C LEU A 20 5.87 5.87 2.61
N GLU A 21 5.60 6.92 1.83
CA GLU A 21 4.24 7.35 1.55
C GLU A 21 3.76 6.62 0.29
N ILE A 22 2.73 5.81 0.45
CA ILE A 22 2.09 5.08 -0.63
C ILE A 22 0.79 5.80 -0.94
N THR A 23 0.55 6.09 -2.22
CA THR A 23 -0.72 6.67 -2.70
C THR A 23 -1.34 5.75 -3.74
N TRP A 24 -2.66 5.69 -3.79
CA TRP A 24 -3.42 4.94 -4.78
C TRP A 24 -4.77 5.58 -4.99
N ASP A 25 -5.40 5.35 -6.13
CA ASP A 25 -6.77 5.77 -6.39
C ASP A 25 -7.74 4.62 -6.13
N ALA A 26 -9.00 4.98 -5.90
CA ALA A 26 -10.06 3.99 -5.74
C ALA A 26 -10.21 3.13 -7.00
N PRO A 27 -10.67 1.87 -6.87
CA PRO A 27 -10.94 1.03 -8.02
C PRO A 27 -11.96 1.67 -8.96
N ASP A 28 -11.81 1.45 -10.27
CA ASP A 28 -12.78 1.93 -11.27
C ASP A 28 -14.17 1.30 -11.08
N HIS A 29 -14.22 0.06 -10.57
CA HIS A 29 -15.44 -0.66 -10.25
C HIS A 29 -15.40 -1.13 -8.79
N PRO A 30 -15.73 -0.23 -7.84
CA PRO A 30 -15.92 -0.61 -6.45
C PRO A 30 -17.27 -1.34 -6.39
N ASN A 31 -17.23 -2.67 -6.26
CA ASN A 31 -18.41 -3.53 -6.16
C ASN A 31 -19.13 -3.34 -4.80
N GLY A 32 -19.49 -2.10 -4.45
CA GLY A 32 -20.03 -1.68 -3.16
C GLY A 32 -19.21 -0.57 -2.49
N ILE A 33 -19.51 -0.30 -1.22
CA ILE A 33 -18.77 0.68 -0.39
C ILE A 33 -17.40 0.09 -0.03
N ILE A 34 -16.33 0.87 -0.25
CA ILE A 34 -14.97 0.50 0.14
C ILE A 34 -14.86 0.59 1.66
N GLN A 35 -14.61 -0.55 2.31
CA GLN A 35 -14.50 -0.64 3.77
C GLN A 35 -13.07 -0.35 4.25
N TYR A 36 -12.08 -0.87 3.53
CA TYR A 36 -10.66 -0.73 3.83
C TYR A 36 -9.82 -1.14 2.62
N TYR A 37 -8.53 -0.79 2.66
CA TYR A 37 -7.50 -1.30 1.76
C TYR A 37 -6.52 -2.17 2.54
N LYS A 38 -5.84 -3.08 1.83
CA LYS A 38 -4.70 -3.84 2.36
C LYS A 38 -3.45 -3.43 1.60
N VAL A 39 -2.36 -3.25 2.34
CA VAL A 39 -1.06 -2.94 1.76
C VAL A 39 -0.08 -4.02 2.19
N TYR A 40 0.63 -4.59 1.22
CA TYR A 40 1.67 -5.58 1.44
C TYR A 40 3.04 -4.95 1.22
N VAL A 41 3.87 -4.98 2.26
CA VAL A 41 5.24 -4.43 2.23
C VAL A 41 6.22 -5.59 2.16
N TYR A 42 7.00 -5.65 1.09
CA TYR A 42 8.05 -6.65 0.89
C TYR A 42 9.40 -6.05 1.24
N TYR A 43 10.13 -6.71 2.13
CA TYR A 43 11.50 -6.34 2.50
C TYR A 43 12.49 -7.14 1.66
N GLY A 44 13.66 -6.57 1.35
CA GLY A 44 14.71 -7.25 0.57
C GLY A 44 15.25 -8.56 1.17
N ASN A 45 14.96 -8.85 2.44
CA ASN A 45 15.26 -10.12 3.09
C ASN A 45 14.16 -11.20 2.90
N GLY A 46 13.15 -10.93 2.08
CA GLY A 46 12.01 -11.83 1.83
C GLY A 46 10.90 -11.77 2.89
N ALA A 47 11.04 -10.93 3.93
CA ALA A 47 9.95 -10.72 4.88
C ALA A 47 8.81 -9.93 4.22
N THR A 48 7.58 -10.21 4.63
CA THR A 48 6.38 -9.48 4.20
C THR A 48 5.63 -8.98 5.42
N LYS A 49 5.15 -7.74 5.36
CA LYS A 49 4.27 -7.18 6.39
C LYS A 49 2.98 -6.70 5.76
N GLU A 50 1.86 -7.30 6.17
CA GLU A 50 0.54 -6.75 5.89
C GLU A 50 0.31 -5.55 6.82
N VAL A 51 -0.04 -4.43 6.24
CA VAL A 51 -0.43 -3.22 6.95
C VAL A 51 -1.80 -2.78 6.44
N ASN A 52 -2.70 -2.54 7.38
CA ASN A 52 -4.04 -2.06 7.10
C ASN A 52 -4.01 -0.54 7.28
N PRO A 53 -3.98 0.25 6.19
CA PRO A 53 -4.30 1.66 6.27
C PRO A 53 -5.67 1.81 6.95
N THR A 54 -5.78 2.82 7.81
CA THR A 54 -6.92 3.11 8.68
C THR A 54 -8.29 2.71 8.12
N THR A 55 -9.21 2.29 8.98
CA THR A 55 -10.59 1.95 8.60
C THR A 55 -11.25 3.10 7.82
N GLY A 56 -11.57 2.87 6.54
CA GLY A 56 -12.17 3.85 5.63
C GLY A 56 -11.56 3.85 4.22
N PRO A 57 -12.10 4.65 3.28
CA PRO A 57 -11.61 4.76 1.90
C PRO A 57 -10.38 5.68 1.82
N VAL A 58 -9.35 5.39 2.63
CA VAL A 58 -8.08 6.11 2.58
C VAL A 58 -7.30 5.70 1.34
N THR A 59 -6.79 6.69 0.61
CA THR A 59 -6.02 6.56 -0.63
C THR A 59 -4.54 6.86 -0.43
N THR A 60 -4.12 7.04 0.82
CA THR A 60 -2.75 7.39 1.19
C THR A 60 -2.38 6.70 2.49
N PHE A 61 -1.19 6.13 2.55
CA PHE A 61 -0.67 5.46 3.73
C PHE A 61 0.82 5.69 3.92
N ASN A 62 1.20 6.11 5.13
CA ASN A 62 2.60 6.24 5.50
C ASN A 62 3.05 4.97 6.24
N VAL A 63 3.84 4.14 5.56
CA VAL A 63 4.51 3.00 6.17
C VAL A 63 5.75 3.51 6.89
N GLN A 64 5.89 3.26 8.19
CA GLN A 64 7.06 3.63 8.97
C GLN A 64 7.87 2.41 9.42
N ASN A 65 9.09 2.66 9.90
CA ASN A 65 10.03 1.65 10.39
C ASN A 65 10.43 0.65 9.31
N LEU A 66 10.69 1.15 8.11
CA LEU A 66 11.21 0.34 7.02
C LEU A 66 12.71 0.12 7.20
N THR A 67 13.14 -1.13 7.04
CA THR A 67 14.54 -1.46 6.86
C THR A 67 14.95 -0.97 5.47
N PRO A 68 16.05 -0.22 5.32
CA PRO A 68 16.46 0.28 4.01
C PRO A 68 16.72 -0.89 3.05
N GLY A 69 16.03 -0.93 1.91
CA GLY A 69 16.31 -1.93 0.86
C GLY A 69 15.11 -2.53 0.13
N ILE A 70 14.31 -1.70 -0.55
CA ILE A 70 13.33 -2.03 -1.62
C ILE A 70 11.86 -2.12 -1.15
N CYS A 71 10.96 -1.42 -1.87
CA CYS A 71 9.48 -1.52 -1.82
C CYS A 71 9.04 -2.25 -3.10
N LEU A 72 8.50 -3.45 -2.97
CA LEU A 72 7.62 -4.04 -3.99
C LEU A 72 6.20 -3.90 -3.46
N ILE A 73 5.32 -3.27 -4.25
CA ILE A 73 3.87 -3.31 -4.01
C ILE A 73 3.28 -4.23 -5.08
N ILE A 74 2.53 -5.24 -4.63
CA ILE A 74 1.72 -6.12 -5.48
C ILE A 74 0.26 -5.92 -5.07
#